data_AF-A0A8T5NSC7-F1
#
_entry.id   AF-A0A8T5NSC7-F1
#
_cell.length_a   1.000
_cell.length_b   1.000
_cell.length_c   1.000
_cell.angle_alpha   90.00
_cell.angle_beta   90.00
_cell.angle_gamma   90.00
#
_symmetry.space_group_name_H-M   'P 1'
#
loop_
_entity.id
_entity.type
_entity.pdbx_description
1 polymer ?
#
loop_
_entity_poly.entity_id
_entity_poly.type
_entity_poly.pdbx_seq_one_letter_code
_entity_poly.pdbx_strand_id
1 'polypeptide(L)'
;MEYLLDYRHVIEEKTKNIFFNCIKKAIKELKPKKIGFIGVMGSYNNKYSHDIDVLIFPKKNVKLGETIIEVGKFYKKTESILKKHHDRFYLALCPKKIMQERVYYLSTLEEGSAGMIPIHSLFFSDYKAFKSFNPKGFEKEIQRTLLTFYGNFNIIKELKPLPQKKLEPYFIILDFEMNSRTKTFPRHLIRSSAESLFSYLQAKYDIEIKTKKMHNISEIEKEFERVLKYLDKINY
;
A
#
# COMPACT_ATOMS: atom_id res chain seq x y z
N MET A 1 12.02 -18.31 -27.37
CA MET A 1 10.99 -17.86 -26.42
C MET A 1 11.75 -17.27 -25.25
N GLU A 2 11.88 -15.95 -25.17
CA GLU A 2 12.56 -15.29 -24.05
C GLU A 2 11.76 -15.57 -22.77
N TYR A 3 12.47 -15.90 -21.69
CA TYR A 3 11.83 -16.23 -20.43
C TYR A 3 11.33 -14.93 -19.78
N LEU A 4 10.20 -14.98 -19.07
CA LEU A 4 9.67 -13.85 -18.28
C LEU A 4 10.68 -13.30 -17.26
N LEU A 5 11.75 -14.05 -16.97
CA LEU A 5 12.89 -13.68 -16.13
C LEU A 5 13.90 -12.76 -16.85
N ASP A 6 13.97 -12.78 -18.18
CA ASP A 6 14.89 -11.95 -18.98
C ASP A 6 14.49 -10.46 -18.95
N TYR A 7 13.23 -10.17 -18.59
CA TYR A 7 12.66 -8.82 -18.53
C TYR A 7 12.33 -8.32 -17.13
N ARG A 8 12.46 -9.18 -16.11
CA ARG A 8 12.11 -8.83 -14.73
C ARG A 8 13.36 -8.64 -13.89
N HIS A 9 13.40 -7.54 -13.14
CA HIS A 9 14.47 -7.36 -12.17
C HIS A 9 14.48 -8.49 -11.16
N VAL A 10 15.66 -9.05 -10.97
CA VAL A 10 15.90 -10.10 -9.98
C VAL A 10 16.27 -9.44 -8.65
N ILE A 11 15.50 -9.75 -7.62
CA ILE A 11 15.76 -9.38 -6.24
C ILE A 11 16.48 -10.54 -5.57
N GLU A 12 17.77 -10.34 -5.31
CA GLU A 12 18.60 -11.30 -4.60
C GLU A 12 18.41 -11.20 -3.08
N GLU A 13 18.83 -12.25 -2.38
CA GLU A 13 18.79 -12.34 -0.92
C GLU A 13 19.40 -11.13 -0.19
N LYS A 14 20.56 -10.62 -0.67
CA LYS A 14 21.20 -9.42 -0.10
C LYS A 14 20.25 -8.22 -0.11
N THR A 15 19.53 -8.03 -1.21
CA THR A 15 18.60 -6.92 -1.37
C THR A 15 17.36 -7.09 -0.51
N LYS A 16 16.85 -8.32 -0.39
CA LYS A 16 15.76 -8.64 0.56
C LYS A 16 16.16 -8.31 1.99
N ASN A 17 17.38 -8.67 2.40
CA ASN A 17 17.90 -8.39 3.73
C ASN A 17 18.01 -6.89 4.03
N ILE A 18 18.46 -6.09 3.05
CA ILE A 18 18.45 -4.62 3.16
C ILE A 18 17.02 -4.13 3.40
N PHE A 19 16.07 -4.59 2.59
CA PHE A 19 14.68 -4.18 2.71
C PHE A 19 14.07 -4.55 4.08
N PHE A 20 14.31 -5.78 4.56
CA PHE A 20 13.84 -6.25 5.86
C PHE A 20 14.41 -5.43 7.01
N ASN A 21 15.69 -5.06 6.94
CA ASN A 21 16.31 -4.18 7.92
C ASN A 21 15.71 -2.78 7.88
N CYS A 22 15.36 -2.26 6.69
CA CYS A 22 14.67 -0.98 6.53
C CYS A 22 13.27 -1.00 7.16
N ILE A 23 12.48 -2.06 6.93
CA ILE A 23 11.16 -2.25 7.57
C ILE A 23 11.32 -2.26 9.10
N LYS A 24 12.22 -3.10 9.64
CA LYS A 24 12.45 -3.21 11.09
C LYS A 24 12.81 -1.86 11.70
N LYS A 25 13.67 -1.11 11.03
CA LYS A 25 14.10 0.22 11.45
C LYS A 25 12.95 1.23 11.41
N ALA A 26 12.16 1.24 10.34
CA ALA A 26 10.97 2.10 10.23
C ALA A 26 9.94 1.82 11.33
N ILE A 27 9.68 0.55 11.64
CA ILE A 27 8.81 0.13 12.75
C ILE A 27 9.34 0.65 14.08
N LYS A 28 10.65 0.48 14.35
CA LYS A 28 11.29 0.92 15.60
C LYS A 28 11.22 2.43 15.78
N GLU A 29 11.44 3.19 14.71
CA GLU A 29 11.45 4.66 14.74
C GLU A 29 10.04 5.26 14.83
N LEU A 30 9.06 4.72 14.10
CA LEU A 30 7.70 5.26 14.09
C LEU A 30 6.80 4.73 15.21
N LYS A 31 7.04 3.49 15.67
CA LYS A 31 6.18 2.79 16.62
C LYS A 31 4.70 2.87 16.20
N PRO A 32 4.32 2.30 15.04
CA PRO A 32 2.99 2.51 14.45
C PRO A 32 1.89 1.96 15.38
N LYS A 33 1.08 2.84 15.97
CA LYS A 33 0.10 2.51 17.01
C LYS A 33 -1.27 2.09 16.45
N LYS A 34 -1.54 2.40 15.18
CA LYS A 34 -2.77 2.19 14.41
C LYS A 34 -2.68 0.98 13.49
N ILE A 35 -1.48 0.47 13.21
CA ILE A 35 -1.21 -0.80 12.54
C ILE A 35 -1.21 -1.94 13.56
N GLY A 36 -1.81 -3.06 13.21
CA GLY A 36 -1.94 -4.25 14.07
C GLY A 36 -1.00 -5.37 13.68
N PHE A 37 -0.58 -5.39 12.42
CA PHE A 37 0.30 -6.41 11.86
C PHE A 37 1.07 -5.88 10.66
N ILE A 38 2.35 -6.26 10.54
CA ILE A 38 3.16 -6.11 9.33
C ILE A 38 3.94 -7.41 9.14
N GLY A 39 3.82 -8.03 7.98
CA GLY A 39 4.58 -9.21 7.60
C GLY A 39 4.98 -9.16 6.13
N VAL A 40 6.00 -9.94 5.76
CA VAL A 40 6.36 -10.19 4.36
C VAL A 40 5.90 -11.60 4.02
N MET A 41 5.38 -11.78 2.82
CA MET A 41 4.92 -13.08 2.34
C MET A 41 5.58 -13.48 1.01
N GLY A 42 5.39 -14.74 0.61
CA GLY A 42 5.89 -15.27 -0.65
C GLY A 42 7.36 -15.65 -0.61
N SER A 43 8.08 -15.34 -1.68
CA SER A 43 9.42 -15.86 -2.01
C SER A 43 10.58 -15.26 -1.22
N TYR A 44 10.39 -14.85 0.04
CA TYR A 44 11.50 -14.39 0.88
C TYR A 44 12.53 -15.50 1.16
N ASN A 45 12.08 -16.76 1.22
CA ASN A 45 12.94 -17.94 1.34
C ASN A 45 13.63 -18.33 0.02
N ASN A 46 13.19 -17.80 -1.12
CA ASN A 46 13.82 -18.10 -2.40
C ASN A 46 15.07 -17.26 -2.56
N LYS A 47 16.11 -17.81 -3.18
CA LYS A 47 17.34 -17.06 -3.50
C LYS A 47 17.06 -15.80 -4.33
N TYR A 48 16.06 -15.89 -5.21
CA TYR A 48 15.65 -14.85 -6.14
C TYR A 48 14.13 -14.61 -6.04
N SER A 49 13.69 -13.36 -6.15
CA SER A 49 12.28 -13.00 -6.40
C SER A 49 12.19 -11.85 -7.38
N HIS A 50 11.00 -11.53 -7.88
CA HIS A 50 10.77 -10.37 -8.74
C HIS A 50 10.19 -9.18 -7.98
N ASP A 51 9.60 -9.44 -6.82
CA ASP A 51 8.99 -8.47 -5.92
C ASP A 51 9.15 -8.89 -4.45
N ILE A 52 8.69 -8.01 -3.56
CA ILE A 52 8.50 -8.29 -2.13
C ILE A 52 7.07 -7.89 -1.74
N ASP A 53 6.27 -8.86 -1.32
CA ASP A 53 4.90 -8.63 -0.86
C ASP A 53 4.87 -8.37 0.65
N VAL A 54 4.33 -7.23 1.07
CA VAL A 54 4.17 -6.82 2.47
C VAL A 54 2.69 -6.84 2.85
N LEU A 55 2.30 -7.70 3.77
CA LEU A 55 0.95 -7.77 4.30
C LEU A 55 0.78 -6.84 5.51
N ILE A 56 -0.23 -5.98 5.48
CA ILE A 56 -0.53 -5.03 6.57
C ILE A 56 -2.00 -5.12 6.98
N PHE A 57 -2.22 -5.23 8.29
CA PHE A 57 -3.56 -5.15 8.88
C PHE A 57 -3.67 -3.99 9.89
N PRO A 58 -4.85 -3.35 9.99
CA PRO A 58 -5.15 -2.39 11.05
C PRO A 58 -5.07 -3.04 12.43
N LYS A 59 -4.86 -2.22 13.46
CA LYS A 59 -5.00 -2.65 14.85
C LYS A 59 -6.48 -2.80 15.19
N LYS A 60 -6.80 -3.72 16.11
CA LYS A 60 -8.14 -3.88 16.65
C LYS A 60 -8.70 -2.54 17.14
N ASN A 61 -9.99 -2.30 16.85
CA ASN A 61 -10.75 -1.10 17.22
C ASN A 61 -10.19 0.22 16.65
N VAL A 62 -9.26 0.18 15.70
CA VAL A 62 -8.79 1.37 15.00
C VAL A 62 -9.60 1.59 13.73
N LYS A 63 -9.92 2.85 13.44
CA LYS A 63 -10.67 3.23 12.24
C LYS A 63 -9.79 3.11 11.00
N LEU A 64 -10.39 2.75 9.88
CA LEU A 64 -9.65 2.40 8.66
C LEU A 64 -8.83 3.57 8.10
N GLY A 65 -9.39 4.78 8.10
CA GLY A 65 -8.73 5.99 7.63
C GLY A 65 -7.51 6.33 8.49
N GLU A 66 -7.62 6.24 9.82
CA GLU A 66 -6.47 6.39 10.72
C GLU A 66 -5.35 5.40 10.41
N THR A 67 -5.69 4.13 10.11
CA THR A 67 -4.69 3.15 9.70
C THR A 67 -4.05 3.51 8.36
N ILE A 68 -4.84 3.89 7.34
CA ILE A 68 -4.30 4.28 6.03
C ILE A 68 -3.32 5.46 6.14
N ILE A 69 -3.64 6.46 6.97
CA ILE A 69 -2.74 7.60 7.24
C ILE A 69 -1.44 7.12 7.91
N GLU A 70 -1.53 6.25 8.92
CA GLU A 70 -0.33 5.74 9.59
C GLU A 70 0.51 4.85 8.68
N VAL A 71 -0.14 4.06 7.82
CA VAL A 71 0.51 3.32 6.73
C VAL A 71 1.27 4.32 5.85
N GLY A 72 0.65 5.39 5.33
CA GLY A 72 1.36 6.41 4.55
C GLY A 72 2.63 6.94 5.22
N LYS A 73 2.61 7.17 6.54
CA LYS A 73 3.80 7.57 7.33
C LYS A 73 4.86 6.47 7.39
N PHE A 74 4.45 5.23 7.63
CA PHE A 74 5.32 4.05 7.62
C PHE A 74 6.04 3.87 6.27
N TYR A 75 5.32 4.06 5.16
CA TYR A 75 5.88 3.95 3.81
C TYR A 75 6.89 5.05 3.51
N LYS A 76 6.54 6.32 3.74
CA LYS A 76 7.46 7.46 3.59
C LYS A 76 8.75 7.24 4.40
N LYS A 77 8.62 6.69 5.61
CA LYS A 77 9.79 6.43 6.45
C LYS A 77 10.64 5.28 5.92
N THR A 78 10.02 4.16 5.57
CA THR A 78 10.72 3.00 5.01
C THR A 78 11.46 3.39 3.72
N GLU A 79 10.80 4.12 2.83
CA GLU A 79 11.39 4.66 1.60
C GLU A 79 12.60 5.57 1.92
N SER A 80 12.48 6.48 2.90
CA SER A 80 13.59 7.37 3.27
C SER A 80 14.84 6.65 3.79
N ILE A 81 14.66 5.49 4.42
CA ILE A 81 15.76 4.64 4.91
C ILE A 81 16.34 3.83 3.74
N LEU A 82 15.45 3.26 2.92
CA LEU A 82 15.79 2.39 1.82
C LEU A 82 16.53 3.11 0.69
N LYS A 83 16.19 4.38 0.43
CA LYS A 83 16.91 5.26 -0.53
C LYS A 83 18.38 5.48 -0.19
N LYS A 84 18.81 5.25 1.06
CA LYS A 84 20.23 5.28 1.42
C LYS A 84 21.03 4.13 0.83
N HIS A 85 20.34 3.10 0.34
CA HIS A 85 20.95 1.89 -0.23
C HIS A 85 20.74 1.79 -1.74
N HIS A 86 19.68 2.37 -2.29
CA HIS A 86 19.43 2.43 -3.73
C HIS A 86 18.35 3.47 -4.07
N ASP A 87 18.61 4.34 -5.04
CA ASP A 87 17.75 5.48 -5.36
C ASP A 87 16.43 5.13 -6.09
N ARG A 88 16.31 3.88 -6.57
CA ARG A 88 15.18 3.39 -7.38
C ARG A 88 14.23 2.43 -6.64
N PHE A 89 14.30 2.38 -5.31
CA PHE A 89 13.29 1.63 -4.56
C PHE A 89 11.99 2.43 -4.44
N TYR A 90 10.88 1.77 -4.77
CA TYR A 90 9.54 2.30 -4.58
C TYR A 90 8.70 1.31 -3.81
N LEU A 91 7.93 1.83 -2.86
CA LEU A 91 6.99 1.05 -2.09
C LEU A 91 5.58 1.39 -2.58
N ALA A 92 4.93 0.41 -3.20
CA ALA A 92 3.55 0.53 -3.63
C ALA A 92 2.63 -0.10 -2.58
N LEU A 93 1.72 0.70 -2.02
CA LEU A 93 0.54 0.17 -1.35
C LEU A 93 -0.35 -0.50 -2.42
N CYS A 94 -1.14 -1.53 -2.13
CA CYS A 94 -2.05 -2.18 -3.10
C CYS A 94 -3.11 -3.03 -2.38
N PRO A 95 -4.42 -2.71 -2.42
CA PRO A 95 -5.43 -3.50 -1.72
C PRO A 95 -5.98 -4.73 -2.48
N LYS A 96 -5.62 -4.95 -3.76
CA LYS A 96 -6.07 -6.10 -4.58
C LYS A 96 -5.03 -6.53 -5.60
N LYS A 97 -5.03 -7.82 -5.99
CA LYS A 97 -4.16 -8.36 -7.06
C LYS A 97 -4.33 -7.69 -8.42
N ILE A 98 -5.56 -7.39 -8.84
CA ILE A 98 -5.79 -6.66 -10.11
C ILE A 98 -5.17 -5.26 -10.05
N MET A 99 -5.19 -4.62 -8.88
CA MET A 99 -4.56 -3.32 -8.67
C MET A 99 -3.04 -3.45 -8.61
N GLN A 100 -2.51 -4.52 -8.02
CA GLN A 100 -1.10 -4.88 -8.06
C GLN A 100 -0.61 -5.06 -9.50
N GLU A 101 -1.34 -5.80 -10.33
CA GLU A 101 -1.02 -6.01 -11.75
C GLU A 101 -1.06 -4.70 -12.55
N ARG A 102 -2.02 -3.80 -12.27
CA ARG A 102 -2.08 -2.47 -12.88
C ARG A 102 -0.93 -1.56 -12.46
N VAL A 103 -0.61 -1.52 -11.17
CA VAL A 103 0.52 -0.73 -10.65
C VAL A 103 1.83 -1.23 -11.23
N TYR A 104 1.99 -2.54 -11.35
CA TYR A 104 3.14 -3.15 -12.01
C TYR A 104 3.22 -2.74 -13.49
N TYR A 105 2.11 -2.82 -14.22
CA TYR A 105 2.08 -2.40 -15.62
C TYR A 105 2.50 -0.92 -15.76
N LEU A 106 1.94 -0.02 -14.95
CA LEU A 106 2.29 1.39 -14.97
C LEU A 106 3.76 1.64 -14.62
N SER A 107 4.29 0.99 -13.59
CA SER A 107 5.70 1.14 -13.22
C SER A 107 6.65 0.64 -14.30
N THR A 108 6.32 -0.48 -14.97
CA THR A 108 7.14 -1.02 -16.07
C THR A 108 7.13 -0.15 -17.32
N LEU A 109 6.02 0.53 -17.62
CA LEU A 109 5.93 1.45 -18.76
C LEU A 109 6.75 2.72 -18.55
N GLU A 110 6.84 3.22 -17.32
CA GLU A 110 7.36 4.56 -17.05
C GLU A 110 8.88 4.61 -16.80
N GLU A 111 9.48 3.60 -16.18
CA GLU A 111 10.92 3.63 -15.84
C GLU A 111 11.81 2.82 -16.79
N GLY A 112 11.21 2.12 -17.77
CA GLY A 112 11.90 1.07 -18.50
C GLY A 112 12.26 -0.08 -17.56
N SER A 113 12.33 -1.30 -18.07
CA SER A 113 12.49 -2.53 -17.27
C SER A 113 13.75 -2.62 -16.39
N ALA A 114 14.59 -1.57 -16.34
CA ALA A 114 15.88 -1.52 -15.69
C ALA A 114 15.88 -0.63 -14.42
N GLY A 115 15.81 -1.25 -13.26
CA GLY A 115 16.26 -0.73 -11.97
C GLY A 115 15.21 -0.79 -10.86
N MET A 116 13.97 -1.18 -11.18
CA MET A 116 12.87 -1.17 -10.23
C MET A 116 12.82 -2.45 -9.42
N ILE A 117 12.79 -2.30 -8.10
CA ILE A 117 12.43 -3.39 -7.19
C ILE A 117 11.01 -3.11 -6.71
N PRO A 118 9.99 -3.78 -7.28
CA PRO A 118 8.61 -3.59 -6.88
C PRO A 118 8.40 -4.20 -5.49
N ILE A 119 7.86 -3.38 -4.59
CA ILE A 119 7.47 -3.82 -3.27
C ILE A 119 5.99 -3.50 -3.15
N HIS A 120 5.19 -4.56 -3.07
CA HIS A 120 3.75 -4.48 -3.08
C HIS A 120 3.22 -4.69 -1.69
N SER A 121 2.29 -3.85 -1.27
CA SER A 121 1.78 -3.95 0.08
C SER A 121 0.31 -4.20 0.12
N LEU A 122 -0.04 -5.43 0.45
CA LEU A 122 -1.40 -5.90 0.55
C LEU A 122 -2.06 -5.35 1.81
N PHE A 123 -3.01 -4.43 1.62
CA PHE A 123 -3.77 -3.81 2.69
C PHE A 123 -5.18 -4.39 2.76
N PHE A 124 -5.52 -5.02 3.89
CA PHE A 124 -6.83 -5.61 4.12
C PHE A 124 -7.45 -5.06 5.40
N SER A 125 -8.74 -4.73 5.32
CA SER A 125 -9.52 -4.23 6.46
C SER A 125 -10.13 -5.33 7.32
N ASP A 126 -10.32 -6.54 6.78
CA ASP A 126 -10.89 -7.69 7.48
C ASP A 126 -10.55 -9.04 6.79
N TYR A 127 -10.85 -10.15 7.49
CA TYR A 127 -10.61 -11.51 7.00
C TYR A 127 -11.51 -11.92 5.82
N LYS A 128 -12.71 -11.37 5.68
CA LYS A 128 -13.64 -11.72 4.60
C LYS A 128 -13.17 -11.12 3.28
N ALA A 129 -12.69 -9.87 3.29
CA ALA A 129 -12.02 -9.23 2.17
C ALA A 129 -10.79 -10.02 1.73
N PHE A 130 -9.97 -10.45 2.71
CA PHE A 130 -8.86 -11.37 2.49
C PHE A 130 -9.33 -12.71 1.90
N LYS A 131 -10.44 -13.30 2.37
CA LYS A 131 -10.99 -14.55 1.84
C LYS A 131 -11.66 -14.43 0.47
N SER A 132 -12.16 -13.26 0.08
CA SER A 132 -12.70 -13.09 -1.28
C SER A 132 -11.60 -13.16 -2.34
N PHE A 133 -10.35 -12.97 -1.92
CA PHE A 133 -9.14 -13.16 -2.71
C PHE A 133 -8.69 -14.63 -2.60
N ASN A 134 -8.79 -15.39 -3.70
CA ASN A 134 -8.56 -16.85 -3.83
C ASN A 134 -8.14 -17.61 -2.53
N PRO A 135 -9.10 -17.87 -1.61
CA PRO A 135 -8.86 -17.92 -0.15
C PRO A 135 -8.11 -19.12 0.42
N LYS A 136 -8.47 -20.33 -0.01
CA LYS A 136 -8.11 -21.54 0.74
C LYS A 136 -6.65 -21.95 0.53
N GLY A 137 -6.10 -21.64 -0.64
CA GLY A 137 -4.67 -21.80 -0.93
C GLY A 137 -3.85 -20.69 -0.27
N PHE A 138 -4.30 -19.44 -0.45
CA PHE A 138 -3.58 -18.25 0.01
C PHE A 138 -3.36 -18.20 1.52
N GLU A 139 -4.37 -18.59 2.33
CA GLU A 139 -4.22 -18.63 3.79
C GLU A 139 -3.21 -19.69 4.25
N LYS A 140 -3.26 -20.90 3.67
CA LYS A 140 -2.31 -21.98 4.00
C LYS A 140 -0.89 -21.62 3.56
N GLU A 141 -0.76 -20.98 2.41
CA GLU A 141 0.51 -20.50 1.88
C GLU A 141 1.09 -19.41 2.78
N ILE A 142 0.30 -18.38 3.11
CA ILE A 142 0.72 -17.31 4.04
C ILE A 142 1.19 -17.90 5.35
N GLN A 143 0.41 -18.76 6.01
CA GLN A 143 0.83 -19.31 7.30
C GLN A 143 2.17 -20.06 7.24
N ARG A 144 2.52 -20.63 6.08
CA ARG A 144 3.81 -21.32 5.86
C ARG A 144 4.95 -20.39 5.47
N THR A 145 4.64 -19.28 4.80
CA THR A 145 5.63 -18.38 4.19
C THR A 145 5.55 -16.94 4.72
N LEU A 146 5.09 -16.74 5.95
CA LEU A 146 4.95 -15.42 6.54
C LEU A 146 6.14 -15.09 7.44
N LEU A 147 6.93 -14.10 7.04
CA LEU A 147 7.92 -13.48 7.90
C LEU A 147 7.28 -12.30 8.63
N THR A 148 7.04 -12.46 9.94
CA THR A 148 6.41 -11.40 10.75
C THR A 148 7.43 -10.35 11.18
N PHE A 149 7.10 -9.07 10.98
CA PHE A 149 7.92 -7.92 11.40
C PHE A 149 7.30 -7.14 12.55
N TYR A 150 5.97 -7.10 12.64
CA TYR A 150 5.26 -6.37 13.69
C TYR A 150 3.90 -7.02 13.99
N GLY A 151 3.54 -7.04 15.27
CA GLY A 151 2.21 -7.46 15.71
C GLY A 151 1.95 -8.97 15.59
N ASN A 152 0.67 -9.34 15.56
CA ASN A 152 0.22 -10.74 15.51
C ASN A 152 -0.76 -10.93 14.35
N PHE A 153 -0.45 -11.84 13.43
CA PHE A 153 -1.28 -12.13 12.27
C PHE A 153 -2.73 -12.46 12.65
N ASN A 154 -2.95 -13.12 13.78
CA ASN A 154 -4.29 -13.51 14.25
C ASN A 154 -5.22 -12.32 14.54
N ILE A 155 -4.71 -11.09 14.65
CA ILE A 155 -5.53 -9.88 14.82
C ILE A 155 -6.55 -9.70 13.70
N ILE A 156 -6.29 -10.26 12.52
CA ILE A 156 -7.19 -10.34 11.37
C ILE A 156 -8.59 -10.86 11.72
N LYS A 157 -8.68 -11.84 12.63
CA LYS A 157 -9.95 -12.45 13.05
C LYS A 157 -10.77 -11.51 13.94
N GLU A 158 -10.14 -10.48 14.49
CA GLU A 158 -10.73 -9.52 15.41
C GLU A 158 -11.06 -8.17 14.75
N LEU A 159 -10.76 -8.02 13.45
CA LEU A 159 -11.05 -6.81 12.70
C LEU A 159 -12.55 -6.68 12.42
N LYS A 160 -13.05 -5.44 12.50
CA LYS A 160 -14.45 -5.14 12.21
C LYS A 160 -14.72 -5.30 10.70
N PRO A 161 -15.60 -6.21 10.27
CA PRO A 161 -15.95 -6.32 8.86
C PRO A 161 -16.71 -5.08 8.43
N LEU A 162 -16.33 -4.51 7.29
CA LEU A 162 -17.04 -3.40 6.68
C LEU A 162 -17.72 -3.85 5.37
N PRO A 163 -18.97 -3.43 5.12
CA PRO A 163 -19.60 -3.63 3.81
C PRO A 163 -18.76 -3.01 2.69
N GLN A 164 -18.72 -3.67 1.52
CA GLN A 164 -17.95 -3.20 0.36
C GLN A 164 -18.26 -1.75 -0.02
N LYS A 165 -19.54 -1.33 0.03
CA LYS A 165 -19.96 0.05 -0.24
C LYS A 165 -19.31 1.08 0.69
N LYS A 166 -19.02 0.71 1.93
CA LYS A 166 -18.33 1.57 2.91
C LYS A 166 -16.81 1.56 2.75
N LEU A 167 -16.26 0.45 2.24
CA LEU A 167 -14.82 0.30 1.97
C LEU A 167 -14.37 0.98 0.67
N GLU A 168 -15.24 1.00 -0.33
CA GLU A 168 -14.95 1.53 -1.67
C GLU A 168 -14.26 2.90 -1.68
N PRO A 169 -14.77 3.95 -1.00
CA PRO A 169 -14.13 5.27 -1.05
C PRO A 169 -12.72 5.28 -0.45
N TYR A 170 -12.44 4.49 0.59
CA TYR A 170 -11.09 4.36 1.14
C TYR A 170 -10.11 3.76 0.14
N PHE A 171 -10.53 2.73 -0.59
CA PHE A 171 -9.67 2.08 -1.57
C PHE A 171 -9.44 2.93 -2.80
N ILE A 172 -10.41 3.75 -3.22
CA ILE A 172 -10.21 4.70 -4.33
C ILE A 172 -9.17 5.76 -3.93
N ILE A 173 -9.25 6.29 -2.71
CA ILE A 173 -8.23 7.23 -2.20
C ILE A 173 -6.86 6.57 -2.14
N LEU A 174 -6.80 5.34 -1.61
CA LEU A 174 -5.55 4.59 -1.51
C LEU A 174 -4.95 4.32 -2.89
N ASP A 175 -5.76 3.90 -3.87
CA ASP A 175 -5.34 3.67 -5.26
C ASP A 175 -4.74 4.93 -5.89
N PHE A 176 -5.42 6.06 -5.71
CA PHE A 176 -4.91 7.33 -6.21
C PHE A 176 -3.59 7.73 -5.55
N GLU A 177 -3.52 7.65 -4.22
CA GLU A 177 -2.31 7.93 -3.45
C GLU A 177 -1.14 7.06 -3.91
N MET A 178 -1.39 5.81 -4.30
CA MET A 178 -0.38 4.93 -4.86
C MET A 178 0.10 5.39 -6.24
N ASN A 179 -0.82 5.59 -7.18
CA ASN A 179 -0.49 5.93 -8.57
C ASN A 179 0.14 7.33 -8.70
N SER A 180 -0.26 8.27 -7.84
CA SER A 180 0.29 9.64 -7.82
C SER A 180 1.71 9.74 -7.25
N ARG A 181 2.18 8.71 -6.53
CA ARG A 181 3.52 8.66 -5.91
C ARG A 181 4.57 7.99 -6.82
N THR A 182 4.15 7.43 -7.94
CA THR A 182 5.05 6.93 -8.99
C THR A 182 5.88 8.11 -9.51
N LYS A 183 7.21 7.98 -9.53
CA LYS A 183 8.18 9.11 -9.65
C LYS A 183 7.96 9.98 -10.90
N THR A 184 7.36 9.38 -11.92
CA THR A 184 7.11 9.88 -13.27
C THR A 184 5.70 10.42 -13.46
N PHE A 185 4.81 10.31 -12.47
CA PHE A 185 3.46 10.87 -12.60
C PHE A 185 3.56 12.39 -12.75
N PRO A 186 3.19 12.96 -13.91
CA PRO A 186 3.43 14.37 -14.17
C PRO A 186 2.72 15.23 -13.12
N ARG A 187 3.43 16.15 -12.47
CA ARG A 187 2.88 16.95 -11.37
C ARG A 187 1.60 17.71 -11.76
N HIS A 188 1.50 18.14 -13.01
CA HIS A 188 0.31 18.78 -13.55
C HIS A 188 -0.88 17.81 -13.70
N LEU A 189 -0.62 16.52 -13.93
CA LEU A 189 -1.62 15.46 -13.89
C LEU A 189 -1.99 15.11 -12.44
N ILE A 190 -1.07 15.17 -11.46
CA ILE A 190 -1.42 14.89 -10.05
C ILE A 190 -2.55 15.82 -9.61
N ARG A 191 -2.42 17.11 -9.92
CA ARG A 191 -3.42 18.11 -9.57
C ARG A 191 -4.77 17.84 -10.22
N SER A 192 -4.80 17.75 -11.55
CA SER A 192 -6.06 17.56 -12.30
C SER A 192 -6.73 16.22 -11.95
N SER A 193 -5.94 15.19 -11.71
CA SER A 193 -6.45 13.87 -11.30
C SER A 193 -6.96 13.89 -9.85
N ALA A 194 -6.31 14.62 -8.93
CA ALA A 194 -6.79 14.79 -7.56
C ALA A 194 -8.10 15.61 -7.53
N GLU A 195 -8.18 16.70 -8.29
CA GLU A 195 -9.40 17.50 -8.45
C GLU A 195 -10.55 16.65 -9.02
N SER A 196 -10.27 15.81 -10.03
CA SER A 196 -11.23 14.86 -10.60
C SER A 196 -11.69 13.82 -9.59
N LEU A 197 -10.74 13.25 -8.82
CA LEU A 197 -11.05 12.30 -7.77
C LEU A 197 -11.95 12.90 -6.70
N PHE A 198 -11.62 14.08 -6.18
CA PHE A 198 -12.44 14.72 -5.16
C PHE A 198 -13.83 15.09 -5.68
N SER A 199 -13.93 15.57 -6.93
CA SER A 199 -15.21 15.82 -7.58
C SER A 199 -16.06 14.54 -7.66
N TYR A 200 -15.44 13.42 -8.05
CA TYR A 200 -16.10 12.11 -8.07
C TYR A 200 -16.51 11.64 -6.66
N LEU A 201 -15.64 11.80 -5.67
CA LEU A 201 -15.91 11.42 -4.28
C LEU A 201 -17.08 12.23 -3.71
N GLN A 202 -17.12 13.53 -4.00
CA GLN A 202 -18.22 14.42 -3.63
C GLN A 202 -19.52 14.00 -4.31
N ALA A 203 -19.51 13.76 -5.62
CA ALA A 203 -20.71 13.41 -6.38
C ALA A 203 -21.28 12.03 -6.03
N LYS A 204 -20.43 11.01 -5.85
CA LYS A 204 -20.87 9.63 -5.62
C LYS A 204 -21.13 9.31 -4.15
N TYR A 205 -20.38 9.89 -3.22
CA TYR A 205 -20.42 9.53 -1.80
C TYR A 205 -20.78 10.68 -0.87
N ASP A 206 -21.15 11.85 -1.41
CA ASP A 206 -21.51 13.06 -0.65
C ASP A 206 -20.43 13.48 0.36
N ILE A 207 -19.16 13.30 -0.02
CA ILE A 207 -18.02 13.70 0.80
C ILE A 207 -17.78 15.19 0.58
N GLU A 208 -17.98 16.00 1.61
CA GLU A 208 -17.68 17.43 1.57
C GLU A 208 -16.18 17.64 1.31
N ILE A 209 -15.82 18.33 0.21
CA ILE A 209 -14.46 18.73 -0.15
C ILE A 209 -14.26 20.20 0.19
N LYS A 210 -13.28 20.51 1.04
CA LYS A 210 -13.06 21.88 1.53
C LYS A 210 -12.11 22.67 0.64
N THR A 211 -11.11 21.99 0.08
CA THR A 211 -10.11 22.63 -0.78
C THR A 211 -10.59 22.62 -2.22
N LYS A 212 -11.18 23.73 -2.69
CA LYS A 212 -11.79 23.86 -4.03
C LYS A 212 -10.79 23.85 -5.19
N LYS A 213 -9.56 24.31 -4.95
CA LYS A 213 -8.45 24.30 -5.93
C LYS A 213 -7.18 23.94 -5.17
N MET A 214 -6.55 22.84 -5.57
CA MET A 214 -5.33 22.37 -4.90
C MET A 214 -4.14 22.78 -5.75
N HIS A 215 -3.26 23.59 -5.16
CA HIS A 215 -2.15 24.19 -5.89
C HIS A 215 -0.88 23.34 -5.82
N ASN A 216 -0.74 22.51 -4.78
CA ASN A 216 0.44 21.68 -4.55
C ASN A 216 0.10 20.35 -3.85
N ILE A 217 1.09 19.44 -3.84
CA ILE A 217 0.97 18.10 -3.23
C ILE A 217 0.68 18.16 -1.72
N SER A 218 1.21 19.15 -1.00
CA SER A 218 0.97 19.28 0.45
C SER A 218 -0.49 19.57 0.78
N GLU A 219 -1.15 20.39 -0.03
CA GLU A 219 -2.59 20.64 0.07
C GLU A 219 -3.41 19.39 -0.25
N ILE A 220 -3.02 18.65 -1.29
CA ILE A 220 -3.65 17.38 -1.68
C ILE A 220 -3.56 16.36 -0.53
N GLU A 221 -2.37 16.17 0.05
CA GLU A 221 -2.15 15.23 1.17
C GLU A 221 -2.99 15.62 2.40
N LYS A 222 -3.08 16.91 2.74
CA LYS A 222 -3.93 17.39 3.84
C LYS A 222 -5.40 17.14 3.58
N GLU A 223 -5.86 17.36 2.35
CA GLU A 223 -7.25 17.11 1.97
C GLU A 223 -7.58 15.61 2.02
N PHE A 224 -6.67 14.74 1.59
CA PHE A 224 -6.83 13.29 1.74
C PHE A 224 -6.93 12.86 3.19
N GLU A 225 -6.03 13.34 4.07
CA GLU A 225 -6.13 13.05 5.50
C GLU A 225 -7.47 13.50 6.09
N ARG A 226 -7.96 14.68 5.68
CA ARG A 226 -9.26 15.19 6.12
C ARG A 226 -10.40 14.29 5.63
N VAL A 227 -10.40 13.90 4.36
CA VAL A 227 -11.41 13.01 3.78
C VAL A 227 -11.40 11.64 4.46
N LEU A 228 -10.23 11.06 4.73
CA LEU A 228 -10.12 9.79 5.46
C LEU A 228 -10.70 9.89 6.88
N LYS A 229 -10.44 11.00 7.59
CA LYS A 229 -11.05 11.27 8.92
C LYS A 229 -12.56 11.46 8.84
N TYR A 230 -13.06 12.10 7.78
CA TYR A 230 -14.50 12.25 7.55
C TYR A 230 -15.16 10.89 7.29
N LEU A 231 -14.57 10.07 6.41
CA LEU A 231 -15.01 8.70 6.15
C LEU A 231 -15.07 7.88 7.45
N ASP A 232 -14.06 8.04 8.30
CA ASP A 232 -14.00 7.40 9.62
C ASP A 232 -15.12 7.86 10.56
N LYS A 233 -15.57 9.12 10.46
CA LYS A 233 -16.71 9.63 11.25
C LYS A 233 -18.05 9.04 10.80
N ILE A 234 -18.24 8.82 9.50
CA ILE A 234 -19.51 8.31 8.95
C ILE A 234 -19.59 6.78 8.96
N ASN A 235 -18.45 6.08 9.00
CA ASN A 235 -18.41 4.62 8.92
C ASN A 235 -18.16 3.90 10.27
N TYR A 236 -17.60 4.59 11.27
CA TYR A 236 -17.22 4.03 12.58
C TYR A 236 -17.68 4.89 13.75
#